data_AF-A0A6C0KIR6-F1
#
_entry.id   AF-A0A6C0KIR6-F1
#
_cell.length_a   1.000
_cell.length_b   1.000
_cell.length_c   1.000
_cell.angle_alpha   90.00
_cell.angle_beta   90.00
_cell.angle_gamma   90.00
#
_symmetry.space_group_name_H-M   'P 1'
#
loop_
_entity.id
_entity.type
_entity.pdbx_description
1 polymer ?
#
loop_
_entity_poly.entity_id
_entity_poly.type
_entity_poly.pdbx_seq_one_letter_code
_entity_poly.pdbx_strand_id
1 'polypeptide(L)' 'MQNLFGPLSKEYCLYFYILSIVGMVFLILVVLSALFIGITKKKGVDFYVQMLSAAVAYGIFYFQNRLLHTMCVGSV' A
#
# COMPACT_ATOMS: atom_id res chain seq x y z
N MET A 1 -24.03 -7.95 16.05
CA MET A 1 -22.61 -8.35 15.86
C MET A 1 -22.47 -9.37 14.71
N GLN A 2 -23.16 -9.17 13.58
CA GLN A 2 -23.16 -10.09 12.42
C GLN A 2 -22.89 -9.40 11.07
N ASN A 3 -22.60 -8.09 11.06
CA ASN A 3 -22.41 -7.32 9.82
C ASN A 3 -20.94 -7.01 9.52
N LEU A 4 -19.98 -7.53 10.29
CA LEU A 4 -18.55 -7.36 9.97
C LEU A 4 -18.15 -8.14 8.70
N PHE A 5 -18.90 -9.20 8.39
CA PHE A 5 -18.82 -10.00 7.16
C PHE A 5 -20.15 -9.97 6.37
N GLY A 6 -20.93 -8.90 6.52
CA GLY A 6 -22.12 -8.68 5.67
C GLY A 6 -21.72 -8.27 4.25
N PRO A 7 -22.62 -8.37 3.26
CA PRO A 7 -22.32 -7.96 1.88
C PRO A 7 -21.78 -6.55 1.87
N LEU A 8 -20.55 -6.41 1.38
CA LEU A 8 -19.78 -5.18 1.37
C LEU A 8 -20.53 -4.14 0.53
N SER A 9 -21.11 -3.13 1.17
CA SER A 9 -21.82 -2.04 0.48
C SER A 9 -20.89 -1.36 -0.55
N LYS A 10 -21.44 -0.94 -1.70
CA LYS A 10 -20.70 -0.29 -2.79
C LYS A 10 -19.84 0.89 -2.34
N GLU A 11 -20.23 1.56 -1.26
CA GLU A 11 -19.47 2.68 -0.69
C GLU A 11 -18.07 2.28 -0.20
N TYR A 12 -17.90 1.05 0.27
CA TYR A 12 -16.60 0.54 0.69
C TYR A 12 -15.67 0.25 -0.50
N CYS A 13 -16.19 0.06 -1.73
CA CYS A 13 -15.34 -0.08 -2.91
C CYS A 13 -14.53 1.22 -3.13
N LEU A 14 -15.19 2.38 -3.09
CA LEU A 14 -14.52 3.67 -3.21
C LEU A 14 -13.50 3.89 -2.09
N TYR A 15 -13.81 3.44 -0.86
CA TYR A 15 -12.86 3.49 0.25
C TYR A 15 -11.59 2.67 -0.04
N PHE A 16 -11.71 1.41 -0.48
CA PHE A 16 -10.56 0.57 -0.83
C PHE A 16 -9.77 1.13 -2.01
N TYR A 17 -10.44 1.77 -2.97
CA TYR A 17 -9.78 2.47 -4.07
C TYR A 17 -8.91 3.63 -3.56
N ILE A 18 -9.47 4.50 -2.71
CA ILE A 18 -8.72 5.60 -2.10
C ILE A 18 -7.54 5.07 -1.29
N LEU A 19 -7.75 4.01 -0.51
CA LEU A 19 -6.68 3.36 0.26
C LEU A 19 -5.55 2.82 -0.63
N SER A 20 -5.89 2.26 -1.79
CA SER A 20 -4.90 1.80 -2.77
C SER A 20 -4.07 2.97 -3.32
N ILE A 21 -4.69 4.10 -3.63
CA ILE A 21 -3.98 5.31 -4.10
C ILE A 21 -3.06 5.83 -2.99
N VAL A 22 -3.55 5.90 -1.75
CA VAL A 22 -2.74 6.31 -0.60
C VAL A 22 -1.53 5.39 -0.43
N GLY A 23 -1.72 4.06 -0.50
CA GLY A 23 -0.64 3.08 -0.46
C GLY A 23 0.41 3.30 -1.55
N MET A 24 -0.02 3.64 -2.76
CA MET A 24 0.87 3.94 -3.88
C MET A 24 1.68 5.23 -3.65
N VAL A 25 1.05 6.28 -3.13
CA VAL A 25 1.73 7.54 -2.78
C VAL A 25 2.80 7.30 -1.71
N PHE A 26 2.48 6.53 -0.66
CA PHE A 26 3.46 6.18 0.38
C PHE A 26 4.63 5.37 -0.17
N LEU A 27 4.37 4.42 -1.09
CA LEU A 27 5.44 3.67 -1.76
C LEU A 27 6.39 4.61 -2.52
N ILE A 28 5.85 5.59 -3.25
CA ILE A 28 6.65 6.59 -3.96
C ILE A 28 7.50 7.40 -2.97
N LEU A 29 6.91 7.86 -1.84
CA LEU A 29 7.64 8.59 -0.81
C LEU A 29 8.78 7.77 -0.20
N VAL A 30 8.57 6.47 0.05
CA VAL A 30 9.64 5.58 0.52
C VAL A 30 10.73 5.44 -0.53
N VAL A 31 10.39 5.22 -1.80
CA VAL A 31 11.41 5.09 -2.86
C VAL A 31 12.21 6.39 -3.04
N LEU A 32 11.55 7.55 -3.02
CA LEU A 32 12.22 8.84 -3.14
C LEU A 32 13.14 9.12 -1.95
N SER A 33 12.67 8.86 -0.73
CA SER A 33 13.50 9.01 0.47
C SER A 33 14.65 8.00 0.51
N ALA A 34 14.46 6.79 -0.02
CA ALA A 34 15.49 5.76 -0.16
C ALA A 34 16.64 6.26 -1.06
N LEU A 35 16.28 6.80 -2.23
CA LEU A 35 17.22 7.34 -3.20
C LEU A 35 17.95 8.56 -2.63
N PHE A 36 17.21 9.51 -2.06
CA PHE A 36 17.79 10.76 -1.55
C PHE A 36 18.77 10.51 -0.39
N ILE A 37 18.37 9.69 0.58
CA ILE A 37 19.21 9.37 1.75
C ILE A 37 20.33 8.40 1.35
N GLY A 38 20.05 7.43 0.48
CA GLY A 38 21.04 6.47 -0.02
C GLY A 38 22.20 7.15 -0.73
N ILE A 39 21.90 8.14 -1.59
CA ILE A 39 22.91 8.92 -2.32
C ILE A 39 23.64 9.90 -1.38
N THR A 40 22.91 10.61 -0.51
CA THR A 40 23.50 11.70 0.31
C THR A 40 24.34 11.18 1.48
N LYS A 41 23.90 10.12 2.16
CA LYS A 41 24.49 9.67 3.43
C LYS A 41 25.36 8.41 3.31
N LYS A 42 25.51 7.82 2.11
CA LYS A 42 26.23 6.54 1.87
C LYS A 42 26.00 5.54 3.01
N LYS A 43 24.73 5.28 3.32
CA LYS A 43 24.38 4.38 4.43
C LYS A 43 24.78 2.93 4.12
N GLY A 44 25.09 2.19 5.18
CA GLY A 44 25.40 0.77 5.12
C GLY A 44 24.20 -0.10 4.70
N VAL A 45 24.46 -1.40 4.57
CA VAL A 45 23.53 -2.40 4.04
C VAL A 45 22.22 -2.47 4.85
N ASP A 46 22.28 -2.23 6.17
CA ASP A 46 21.11 -2.21 7.06
C ASP A 46 20.03 -1.21 6.62
N PHE A 47 20.43 -0.04 6.12
CA PHE A 47 19.48 0.96 5.63
C PHE A 47 18.75 0.45 4.38
N TYR A 48 19.47 -0.18 3.45
CA TYR A 48 18.87 -0.72 2.24
C TYR A 48 17.91 -1.87 2.54
N VAL A 49 18.24 -2.75 3.48
CA VAL A 49 17.34 -3.84 3.91
C VAL A 49 16.09 -3.28 4.56
N GLN A 50 16.22 -2.28 5.44
CA GLN A 50 15.07 -1.61 6.06
C GLN A 50 14.18 -0.94 5.00
N MET A 51 14.77 -0.23 4.05
CA MET A 51 14.05 0.45 2.97
C MET A 51 13.34 -0.55 2.05
N LEU A 52 13.99 -1.66 1.73
CA LEU A 52 13.41 -2.75 0.95
C LEU A 52 12.22 -3.37 1.68
N SER A 53 12.33 -3.62 2.99
CA SER A 53 11.23 -4.16 3.79
C SER A 53 10.03 -3.20 3.82
N ALA A 54 10.27 -1.89 3.92
CA ALA A 54 9.23 -0.87 3.86
C ALA A 54 8.57 -0.83 2.47
N ALA A 55 9.37 -0.86 1.40
CA ALA A 55 8.86 -0.89 0.03
C ALA A 55 8.00 -2.13 -0.24
N VAL A 56 8.41 -3.31 0.25
CA VAL A 56 7.62 -4.54 0.17
C VAL A 56 6.32 -4.43 0.97
N ALA A 57 6.36 -3.88 2.19
CA ALA A 57 5.15 -3.69 3.01
C ALA A 57 4.13 -2.78 2.32
N TYR A 58 4.56 -1.62 1.79
CA TYR A 58 3.68 -0.72 1.04
C TYR A 58 3.22 -1.33 -0.30
N GLY A 59 4.07 -2.14 -0.95
CA GLY A 59 3.71 -2.88 -2.16
C GLY A 59 2.60 -3.90 -1.91
N ILE A 60 2.71 -4.68 -0.83
CA ILE A 60 1.67 -5.62 -0.39
C ILE A 60 0.40 -4.85 -0.03
N PHE A 61 0.51 -3.73 0.68
CA PHE A 61 -0.64 -2.91 1.04
C PHE A 61 -1.38 -2.37 -0.20
N TYR A 62 -0.66 -1.88 -1.21
CA TYR A 62 -1.24 -1.48 -2.49
C TYR A 62 -1.94 -2.67 -3.18
N PHE A 63 -1.27 -3.82 -3.26
CA PHE A 63 -1.79 -5.01 -3.92
C PHE A 63 -3.06 -5.54 -3.24
N GLN A 64 -3.05 -5.62 -1.91
CA GLN A 64 -4.20 -6.02 -1.08
C GLN A 64 -5.40 -5.09 -1.33
N ASN A 65 -5.19 -3.77 -1.30
CA ASN A 65 -6.28 -2.80 -1.51
C ASN A 65 -6.82 -2.81 -2.93
N ARG A 66 -5.97 -3.04 -3.95
CA ARG A 66 -6.41 -3.19 -5.34
C ARG A 66 -7.20 -4.48 -5.57
N LEU A 67 -6.78 -5.58 -4.93
CA LEU A 67 -7.53 -6.84 -4.94
C LEU A 67 -8.91 -6.64 -4.31
N LEU A 68 -8.97 -6.04 -3.12
CA LEU A 68 -10.23 -5.73 -2.42
C LEU A 68 -11.16 -4.86 -3.28
N HIS A 69 -10.62 -3.81 -3.92
CA HIS A 69 -11.39 -2.99 -4.85
C HIS A 69 -11.95 -3.80 -6.03
N THR A 70 -11.13 -4.64 -6.65
CA THR A 70 -11.53 -5.46 -7.81
C THR A 70 -12.60 -6.48 -7.43
N MET A 71 -12.46 -7.14 -6.27
CA MET A 71 -13.48 -8.05 -5.75
C MET A 71 -14.78 -7.32 -5.40
N CYS A 72 -14.68 -6.13 -4.82
CA CYS A 72 -15.83 -5.31 -4.45
C CYS A 72 -16.63 -4.87 -5.69
N VAL A 73 -15.95 -4.48 -6.78
CA VAL A 73 -16.61 -4.11 -8.05
C VAL A 73 -17.11 -5.33 -8.83
N GLY A 74 -16.41 -6.47 -8.76
CA GLY A 74 -16.80 -7.69 -9.46
C GLY A 74 -17.91 -8.51 -8.78
N SER A 75 -18.21 -8.23 -7.50
CA SER A 75 -19.26 -8.92 -6.73
C SER A 75 -20.61 -8.19 -6.72
N VAL A 76 -20.71 -7.05 -7.41
CA VAL A 76 -21.93 -6.23 -7.55
C VAL A 76 -22.52 -6.23 -8.94
#